data_AF-A0A1G3L9A1-F1
#
_entry.id   AF-A0A1G3L9A1-F1
#
_cell.length_a   1.000
_cell.length_b   1.000
_cell.length_c   1.000
_cell.angle_alpha   90.00
_cell.angle_beta   90.00
_cell.angle_gamma   90.00
#
_symmetry.space_group_name_H-M   'P 1'
#
loop_
_entity.id
_entity.type
_entity.pdbx_description
1 polymer ?
#
loop_
_entity_poly.entity_id
_entity_poly.type
_entity_poly.pdbx_seq_one_letter_code
_entity_poly.pdbx_strand_id
1 'polypeptide(L)'
;MKNLRKILFFMLLVSGILVFSLIFGADKKAEAKIRWGLDACRITLDEMSLAKNYNSNQLSSKLKDWKEKNQKFKTALADAEKIDKSIYQSTTMYPAKKKSYSDMIKLCQTMDNQIQEFENKISSDKKNYEDKKRKEEAENELSDKIDSAISEARTAISMYCSSFQESDSSYGLLETMDHYKTSKKNALKIYDAVVDEKLSLNFYTAKDQFKKEEKSIGEWFALCDKIMPVHYKKVVAQEKKNSDSQKEEDEKYKKFQDKMAKEAQEKYKNALASATGDKQKILKEKGFLPWFPQSNLNSATVWMYEIVISNKATTCEIYKFKGDQQINKRVEKSNCKNEFAK
;
A
#
# COMPACT_ATOMS: atom_id res chain seq x y z
N MET A 1 -5.53 -101.90 -34.98
CA MET A 1 -4.41 -100.97 -34.70
C MET A 1 -5.00 -99.66 -34.19
N LYS A 2 -4.45 -99.09 -33.11
CA LYS A 2 -4.95 -97.95 -32.28
C LYS A 2 -5.85 -98.38 -31.11
N ASN A 3 -5.26 -98.97 -30.06
CA ASN A 3 -5.68 -98.86 -28.64
C ASN A 3 -4.87 -99.80 -27.74
N LEU A 4 -3.54 -99.67 -27.70
CA LEU A 4 -2.71 -100.46 -26.78
C LEU A 4 -1.40 -99.72 -26.43
N ARG A 5 -1.53 -98.44 -26.04
CA ARG A 5 -0.37 -97.59 -25.68
C ARG A 5 -0.62 -96.67 -24.48
N LYS A 6 -1.53 -97.05 -23.58
CA LYS A 6 -1.93 -96.22 -22.42
C LYS A 6 -1.77 -96.85 -21.03
N ILE A 7 -1.21 -98.06 -20.90
CA ILE A 7 -1.21 -98.75 -19.59
C ILE A 7 0.19 -99.17 -19.08
N LEU A 8 1.27 -98.92 -19.84
CA LEU A 8 2.61 -99.44 -19.47
C LEU A 8 3.69 -98.38 -19.18
N PHE A 9 3.29 -97.21 -18.70
CA PHE A 9 4.22 -96.23 -18.10
C PHE A 9 3.70 -95.73 -16.73
N PHE A 10 3.02 -96.62 -16.01
CA PHE A 10 2.50 -96.38 -14.66
C PHE A 10 3.19 -97.25 -13.59
N MET A 11 4.26 -97.97 -13.93
CA MET A 11 4.96 -98.87 -13.00
C MET A 11 6.46 -98.92 -13.26
N LEU A 12 7.15 -97.77 -13.17
CA LEU A 12 8.62 -97.69 -13.01
C LEU A 12 9.05 -96.25 -12.67
N LEU A 13 8.55 -95.72 -11.56
CA LEU A 13 9.12 -94.56 -10.84
C LEU A 13 8.57 -94.48 -9.41
N VAL A 14 8.44 -95.65 -8.78
CA VAL A 14 8.29 -95.81 -7.32
C VAL A 14 9.55 -96.54 -6.85
N SER A 15 10.71 -95.98 -7.17
CA SER A 15 11.97 -96.28 -6.48
C SER A 15 12.26 -95.07 -5.61
N GLY A 16 12.09 -95.28 -4.31
CA GLY A 16 12.12 -94.24 -3.30
C GLY A 16 13.38 -93.38 -3.39
N ILE A 17 13.16 -92.11 -3.73
CA ILE A 17 13.88 -91.06 -3.04
C ILE A 17 13.20 -91.01 -1.66
N LEU A 18 13.70 -91.84 -0.73
CA LEU A 18 13.73 -91.45 0.67
C LEU A 18 14.56 -90.15 0.68
N VAL A 19 13.91 -89.03 0.39
CA VAL A 19 14.35 -87.75 0.92
C VAL A 19 14.19 -87.97 2.41
N PHE A 20 15.24 -88.48 3.06
CA PHE A 20 15.47 -88.14 4.45
C PHE A 20 15.42 -86.62 4.42
N SER A 21 14.26 -86.07 4.79
CA SER A 21 14.14 -84.70 5.25
C SER A 21 15.04 -84.65 6.46
N LEU A 22 16.34 -84.49 6.22
CA LEU A 22 17.33 -84.25 7.24
C LEU A 22 16.84 -82.96 7.87
N ILE A 23 16.18 -83.10 9.01
CA ILE A 23 15.82 -82.01 9.88
C ILE A 23 17.17 -81.47 10.34
N PHE A 24 17.69 -80.48 9.60
CA PHE A 24 18.89 -79.76 9.96
C PHE A 24 18.52 -78.87 11.14
N GLY A 25 18.61 -79.43 12.34
CA GLY A 25 18.59 -78.66 13.57
C GLY A 25 19.95 -77.98 13.73
N ALA A 26 19.94 -76.68 13.95
CA ALA A 26 21.16 -75.96 14.28
C ALA A 26 21.59 -76.26 15.71
N ASP A 27 22.86 -75.98 16.03
CA ASP A 27 23.36 -76.09 17.40
C ASP A 27 22.48 -75.27 18.36
N LYS A 28 22.05 -75.89 19.47
CA LYS A 28 21.11 -75.27 20.42
C LYS A 28 21.64 -73.97 21.03
N LYS A 29 22.96 -73.79 21.14
CA LYS A 29 23.57 -72.53 21.62
C LYS A 29 23.47 -71.45 20.55
N ALA A 30 23.67 -71.80 19.28
CA ALA A 30 23.46 -70.87 18.15
C ALA A 30 21.98 -70.46 18.06
N GLU A 31 21.05 -71.42 18.20
CA GLU A 31 19.61 -71.15 18.23
C GLU A 31 19.20 -70.23 19.39
N ALA A 32 19.74 -70.47 20.59
CA ALA A 32 19.48 -69.61 21.75
C ALA A 32 20.00 -68.18 21.54
N LYS A 33 21.16 -68.01 20.89
CA LYS A 33 21.75 -66.71 20.57
C LYS A 33 20.92 -65.94 19.54
N ILE A 34 20.49 -66.59 18.46
CA ILE A 34 19.73 -65.90 17.41
C ILE A 34 18.30 -65.58 17.83
N ARG A 35 17.68 -66.39 18.70
CA ARG A 35 16.28 -66.22 19.12
C ARG A 35 15.99 -64.82 19.66
N TRP A 36 16.88 -64.29 20.48
CA TRP A 36 16.75 -62.93 21.01
C TRP A 36 16.84 -61.85 19.91
N GLY A 37 17.73 -62.05 18.93
CA GLY A 37 17.81 -61.18 17.75
C GLY A 37 16.55 -61.24 16.88
N LEU A 38 15.98 -62.44 16.69
CA LEU A 38 14.73 -62.63 15.95
C LEU A 38 13.53 -61.99 16.66
N ASP A 39 13.48 -62.02 17.99
CA ASP A 39 12.45 -61.32 18.77
C ASP A 39 12.52 -59.81 18.56
N ALA A 40 13.72 -59.22 18.63
CA ALA A 40 13.94 -57.79 18.40
C ALA A 40 13.57 -57.39 16.96
N CYS A 41 13.97 -58.19 15.97
CA CYS A 41 13.60 -58.01 14.58
C CYS A 41 12.08 -58.07 14.39
N ARG A 42 11.41 -59.11 14.91
CA ARG A 42 9.96 -59.29 14.76
C ARG A 42 9.20 -58.09 15.27
N ILE A 43 9.52 -57.63 16.47
CA ILE A 43 8.90 -56.44 17.07
C ILE A 43 9.09 -55.23 16.16
N THR A 44 10.30 -55.05 15.64
CA THR A 44 10.63 -53.92 14.75
C THR A 44 9.85 -53.97 13.44
N LEU A 45 9.75 -55.13 12.80
CA LEU A 45 8.98 -55.30 11.56
C LEU A 45 7.48 -55.10 11.78
N ASP A 46 6.95 -55.58 12.90
CA ASP A 46 5.54 -55.35 13.28
C ASP A 46 5.30 -53.84 13.50
N GLU A 47 6.21 -53.13 14.19
CA GLU A 47 6.15 -51.67 14.38
C GLU A 47 6.26 -50.90 13.05
N MET A 48 7.19 -51.26 12.17
CA MET A 48 7.35 -50.67 10.84
C MET A 48 6.11 -50.84 9.96
N SER A 49 5.48 -52.01 10.02
CA SER A 49 4.23 -52.27 9.28
C SER A 49 3.11 -51.33 9.72
N LEU A 50 3.01 -51.03 11.01
CA LEU A 50 2.03 -50.07 11.55
C LEU A 50 2.40 -48.62 11.20
N ALA A 51 3.69 -48.32 11.13
CA ALA A 51 4.21 -46.98 10.92
C ALA A 51 4.12 -46.47 9.47
N LYS A 52 3.64 -47.28 8.51
CA LYS A 52 3.44 -46.84 7.12
C LYS A 52 2.60 -45.55 7.00
N ASN A 53 1.66 -45.36 7.92
CA ASN A 53 0.75 -44.21 7.99
C ASN A 53 1.22 -43.08 8.90
N TYR A 54 2.41 -43.20 9.50
CA TYR A 54 2.93 -42.16 10.40
C TYR A 54 3.42 -40.95 9.59
N ASN A 55 3.28 -39.78 10.22
CA ASN A 55 3.92 -38.55 9.71
C ASN A 55 5.42 -38.56 10.01
N SER A 56 6.15 -37.64 9.37
CA SER A 56 7.61 -37.58 9.49
C SER A 56 8.15 -37.37 10.91
N ASN A 57 7.43 -36.65 11.78
CA ASN A 57 7.85 -36.48 13.18
C ASN A 57 7.71 -37.79 13.97
N GLN A 58 6.58 -38.49 13.80
CA GLN A 58 6.36 -39.80 14.39
C GLN A 58 7.39 -40.83 13.89
N LEU A 59 7.68 -40.84 12.58
CA LEU A 59 8.71 -41.71 12.00
C LEU A 59 10.10 -41.40 12.54
N SER A 60 10.49 -40.13 12.62
CA SER A 60 11.79 -39.72 13.15
C SER A 60 11.99 -40.17 14.59
N SER A 61 10.93 -40.15 15.41
CA SER A 61 10.99 -40.62 16.81
C SER A 61 11.23 -42.13 16.94
N LYS A 62 10.76 -42.93 15.97
CA LYS A 62 10.86 -44.40 15.97
C LYS A 62 12.11 -44.91 15.28
N LEU A 63 12.63 -44.17 14.31
CA LEU A 63 13.76 -44.57 13.49
C LEU A 63 15.01 -44.95 14.32
N LYS A 64 15.27 -44.21 15.41
CA LYS A 64 16.39 -44.50 16.31
C LYS A 64 16.26 -45.88 16.97
N ASP A 65 15.09 -46.15 17.54
CA ASP A 65 14.80 -47.43 18.21
C ASP A 65 14.86 -48.61 17.22
N TRP A 66 14.34 -48.42 16.00
CA TRP A 66 14.43 -49.43 14.94
C TRP A 66 15.87 -49.73 14.52
N LYS A 67 16.72 -48.70 14.37
CA LYS A 67 18.16 -48.90 14.09
C LYS A 67 18.86 -49.66 15.19
N GLU A 68 18.59 -49.33 16.46
CA GLU A 68 19.16 -50.02 17.61
C GLU A 68 18.73 -51.49 17.67
N LYS A 69 17.43 -51.77 17.47
CA LYS A 69 16.90 -53.14 17.42
C LYS A 69 17.43 -53.94 16.21
N ASN A 70 17.58 -53.29 15.06
CA ASN A 70 18.22 -53.91 13.89
C ASN A 70 19.68 -54.27 14.16
N GLN A 71 20.43 -53.38 14.80
CA GLN A 71 21.81 -53.65 15.18
C GLN A 71 21.90 -54.82 16.18
N LYS A 72 20.98 -54.90 17.14
CA LYS A 72 20.87 -56.04 18.06
C LYS A 72 20.65 -57.35 17.31
N PHE A 73 19.76 -57.37 16.30
CA PHE A 73 19.57 -58.53 15.43
C PHE A 73 20.86 -58.91 14.69
N LYS A 74 21.53 -57.94 14.04
CA LYS A 74 22.78 -58.19 13.30
C LYS A 74 23.89 -58.77 14.19
N THR A 75 24.07 -58.23 15.39
CA THR A 75 25.04 -58.75 16.36
C THR A 75 24.69 -60.18 16.78
N ALA A 76 23.41 -60.45 17.09
CA ALA A 76 22.97 -61.79 17.48
C ALA A 76 23.15 -62.83 16.35
N LEU A 77 22.91 -62.42 15.09
CA LEU A 77 23.15 -63.25 13.91
C LEU A 77 24.63 -63.56 13.74
N ALA A 78 25.50 -62.54 13.79
CA ALA A 78 26.95 -62.73 13.69
C ALA A 78 27.50 -63.63 14.80
N ASP A 79 26.98 -63.53 16.03
CA ASP A 79 27.40 -64.39 17.14
C ASP A 79 26.89 -65.83 17.01
N ALA A 80 25.67 -66.03 16.49
CA ALA A 80 25.15 -67.36 16.21
C ALA A 80 25.92 -68.05 15.07
N GLU A 81 26.29 -67.32 14.02
CA GLU A 81 27.09 -67.82 12.89
C GLU A 81 28.47 -68.33 13.29
N LYS A 82 29.11 -67.70 14.27
CA LYS A 82 30.41 -68.16 14.81
C LYS A 82 30.29 -69.52 15.47
N ILE A 83 29.11 -69.86 15.99
CA ILE A 83 28.84 -71.14 16.66
C ILE A 83 28.41 -72.18 15.62
N ASP A 84 27.42 -71.86 14.79
CA ASP A 84 26.90 -72.77 13.78
C ASP A 84 26.31 -72.03 12.57
N LYS A 85 26.94 -72.23 11.41
CA LYS A 85 26.49 -71.68 10.13
C LYS A 85 25.24 -72.37 9.57
N SER A 86 24.90 -73.57 10.04
CA SER A 86 23.71 -74.30 9.60
C SER A 86 22.40 -73.60 9.99
N ILE A 87 22.47 -72.57 10.85
CA ILE A 87 21.32 -71.75 11.25
C ILE A 87 20.59 -71.10 10.08
N TYR A 88 21.30 -70.87 8.97
CA TYR A 88 20.73 -70.40 7.70
C TYR A 88 19.88 -71.42 6.96
N GLN A 89 20.02 -72.70 7.29
CA GLN A 89 19.25 -73.82 6.73
C GLN A 89 18.33 -74.43 7.79
N SER A 90 18.34 -73.91 9.02
CA SER A 90 17.60 -74.46 10.14
C SER A 90 16.10 -74.48 9.87
N THR A 91 15.54 -75.68 9.94
CA THR A 91 14.09 -75.93 9.87
C THR A 91 13.42 -75.76 11.23
N THR A 92 14.17 -75.42 12.28
CA THR A 92 13.63 -75.17 13.62
C THR A 92 12.60 -74.05 13.54
N MET A 93 11.44 -74.30 14.14
CA MET A 93 10.31 -73.39 14.08
C MET A 93 10.45 -72.27 15.11
N TYR A 94 10.35 -71.03 14.65
CA TYR A 94 10.22 -69.85 15.49
C TYR A 94 8.78 -69.73 16.02
N PRO A 95 8.56 -69.85 17.35
CA PRO A 95 7.23 -70.09 17.92
C PRO A 95 6.18 -69.02 17.60
N ALA A 96 6.58 -67.74 17.53
CA ALA A 96 5.65 -66.63 17.44
C ALA A 96 5.08 -66.37 16.03
N LYS A 97 5.75 -66.80 14.96
CA LYS A 97 5.31 -66.55 13.57
C LYS A 97 5.08 -67.83 12.76
N LYS A 98 5.29 -69.01 13.36
CA LYS A 98 5.22 -70.31 12.69
C LYS A 98 6.06 -70.33 11.39
N LYS A 99 7.25 -69.74 11.44
CA LYS A 99 8.23 -69.70 10.35
C LYS A 99 9.51 -70.41 10.81
N SER A 100 10.27 -70.98 9.90
CA SER A 100 11.60 -71.52 10.25
C SER A 100 12.55 -70.38 10.67
N TYR A 101 13.64 -70.72 11.36
CA TYR A 101 14.69 -69.74 11.69
C TYR A 101 15.30 -69.15 10.42
N SER A 102 15.54 -69.98 9.39
CA SER A 102 16.00 -69.52 8.07
C SER A 102 15.07 -68.46 7.47
N ASP A 103 13.75 -68.70 7.48
CA ASP A 103 12.78 -67.76 6.92
C ASP A 103 12.69 -66.47 7.73
N MET A 104 12.80 -66.57 9.06
CA MET A 104 12.83 -65.39 9.92
C MET A 104 14.09 -64.56 9.70
N ILE A 105 15.27 -65.17 9.57
CA ILE A 105 16.52 -64.47 9.26
C ILE A 105 16.40 -63.71 7.94
N LYS A 106 15.90 -64.36 6.88
CA LYS A 106 15.67 -63.72 5.57
C LYS A 106 14.71 -62.53 5.67
N LEU A 107 13.64 -62.65 6.45
CA LEU A 107 12.70 -61.56 6.69
C LEU A 107 13.37 -60.40 7.46
N CYS A 108 14.16 -60.71 8.48
CA CYS A 108 14.87 -59.70 9.27
C CYS A 108 15.94 -58.96 8.47
N GLN A 109 16.55 -59.62 7.49
CA GLN A 109 17.50 -58.98 6.57
C GLN A 109 16.84 -57.88 5.71
N THR A 110 15.51 -57.83 5.59
CA THR A 110 14.83 -56.72 4.89
C THR A 110 14.70 -55.44 5.73
N MET A 111 15.03 -55.48 7.02
CA MET A 111 14.89 -54.33 7.93
C MET A 111 15.74 -53.14 7.50
N ASP A 112 16.95 -53.36 6.98
CA ASP A 112 17.80 -52.28 6.47
C ASP A 112 17.10 -51.49 5.36
N ASN A 113 16.51 -52.19 4.40
CA ASN A 113 15.79 -51.57 3.29
C ASN A 113 14.57 -50.80 3.80
N GLN A 114 13.80 -51.35 4.75
CA GLN A 114 12.64 -50.66 5.32
C GLN A 114 13.06 -49.42 6.12
N ILE A 115 14.13 -49.48 6.91
CA ILE A 115 14.69 -48.32 7.62
C ILE A 115 15.08 -47.24 6.60
N GLN A 116 15.75 -47.63 5.52
CA GLN A 116 16.16 -46.71 4.46
C GLN A 116 14.96 -46.07 3.76
N GLU A 117 13.88 -46.83 3.50
CA GLU A 117 12.63 -46.29 2.94
C GLU A 117 12.02 -45.22 3.86
N PHE A 118 11.99 -45.45 5.17
CA PHE A 118 11.49 -44.46 6.12
C PHE A 118 12.40 -43.23 6.23
N GLU A 119 13.72 -43.41 6.17
CA GLU A 119 14.67 -42.28 6.11
C GLU A 119 14.45 -41.41 4.88
N ASN A 120 14.31 -42.05 3.71
CA ASN A 120 14.07 -41.36 2.46
C ASN A 120 12.74 -40.61 2.50
N LYS A 121 11.69 -41.21 3.09
CA LYS A 121 10.40 -40.54 3.31
C LYS A 121 10.55 -39.30 4.20
N ILE A 122 11.22 -39.42 5.35
CA ILE A 122 11.46 -38.28 6.26
C ILE A 122 12.23 -37.15 5.54
N SER A 123 13.28 -37.52 4.81
CA SER A 123 14.09 -36.57 4.05
C SER A 123 13.26 -35.84 2.98
N SER A 124 12.45 -36.59 2.23
CA SER A 124 11.56 -36.04 1.20
C SER A 124 10.50 -35.11 1.79
N ASP A 125 9.82 -35.50 2.87
CA ASP A 125 8.80 -34.70 3.52
C ASP A 125 9.40 -33.39 4.06
N LYS A 126 10.59 -33.45 4.67
CA LYS A 126 11.31 -32.28 5.17
C LYS A 126 11.65 -31.32 4.02
N LYS A 127 12.18 -31.83 2.91
CA LYS A 127 12.49 -31.00 1.73
C LYS A 127 11.23 -30.34 1.18
N ASN A 128 10.14 -31.10 1.01
CA ASN A 128 8.87 -30.56 0.54
C ASN A 128 8.31 -29.46 1.46
N TYR A 129 8.44 -29.63 2.78
CA TYR A 129 8.06 -28.60 3.74
C TYR A 129 8.92 -27.34 3.61
N GLU A 130 10.25 -27.48 3.53
CA GLU A 130 11.16 -26.35 3.36
C GLU A 130 10.92 -25.62 2.03
N ASP A 131 10.71 -26.36 0.93
CA ASP A 131 10.41 -25.80 -0.39
C ASP A 131 9.06 -25.05 -0.38
N LYS A 132 8.03 -25.63 0.27
CA LYS A 132 6.74 -24.97 0.45
C LYS A 132 6.87 -23.69 1.28
N LYS A 133 7.60 -23.74 2.40
CA LYS A 133 7.82 -22.59 3.27
C LYS A 133 8.55 -21.46 2.54
N ARG A 134 9.60 -21.78 1.78
CA ARG A 134 10.32 -20.78 0.95
C ARG A 134 9.42 -20.15 -0.10
N LYS A 135 8.54 -20.95 -0.72
CA LYS A 135 7.57 -20.45 -1.69
C LYS A 135 6.57 -19.49 -1.04
N GLU A 136 6.02 -19.85 0.12
CA GLU A 136 5.12 -18.98 0.89
C GLU A 136 5.82 -17.68 1.35
N GLU A 137 7.08 -17.76 1.81
CA GLU A 137 7.88 -16.59 2.19
C GLU A 137 8.12 -15.65 0.99
N ALA A 138 8.44 -16.21 -0.19
CA ALA A 138 8.64 -15.42 -1.40
C ALA A 138 7.33 -14.81 -1.92
N GLU A 139 6.21 -15.52 -1.83
CA GLU A 139 4.88 -15.00 -2.17
C GLU A 139 4.46 -13.85 -1.24
N ASN A 140 4.72 -13.98 0.06
CA ASN A 140 4.47 -12.90 1.03
C ASN A 140 5.35 -11.67 0.75
N GLU A 141 6.65 -11.85 0.50
CA GLU A 141 7.55 -10.73 0.18
C GLU A 141 7.12 -10.01 -1.12
N LEU A 142 6.63 -10.75 -2.11
CA LEU A 142 6.10 -10.17 -3.33
C LEU A 142 4.80 -9.40 -3.08
N SER A 143 3.89 -9.96 -2.27
CA SER A 143 2.64 -9.28 -1.87
C SER A 143 2.93 -7.95 -1.17
N ASP A 144 3.87 -7.93 -0.21
CA ASP A 144 4.26 -6.73 0.52
C ASP A 144 4.83 -5.64 -0.41
N LYS A 145 5.60 -6.06 -1.43
CA LYS A 145 6.12 -5.15 -2.47
C LYS A 145 4.99 -4.57 -3.32
N ILE A 146 4.04 -5.40 -3.74
CA ILE A 146 2.87 -4.95 -4.52
C ILE A 146 2.06 -3.94 -3.71
N ASP A 147 1.72 -4.25 -2.46
CA ASP A 147 0.94 -3.36 -1.59
C ASP A 147 1.66 -2.01 -1.34
N SER A 148 2.97 -2.06 -1.10
CA SER A 148 3.79 -0.85 -0.93
C SER A 148 3.82 0.00 -2.21
N ALA A 149 3.97 -0.63 -3.37
CA ALA A 149 3.96 0.06 -4.65
C ALA A 149 2.58 0.66 -4.97
N ILE A 150 1.49 -0.05 -4.68
CA ILE A 150 0.12 0.46 -4.82
C ILE A 150 -0.12 1.66 -3.90
N SER A 151 0.42 1.63 -2.67
CA SER A 151 0.32 2.75 -1.73
C SER A 151 1.00 4.02 -2.24
N GLU A 152 2.23 3.90 -2.76
CA GLU A 152 2.96 5.00 -3.39
C GLU A 152 2.24 5.50 -4.66
N ALA A 153 1.71 4.60 -5.48
CA ALA A 153 0.93 4.96 -6.67
C ALA A 153 -0.36 5.70 -6.29
N ARG A 154 -1.07 5.24 -5.25
CA ARG A 154 -2.26 5.92 -4.73
C ARG A 154 -1.93 7.30 -4.19
N THR A 155 -0.80 7.46 -3.50
CA THR A 155 -0.32 8.77 -3.03
C THR A 155 -0.07 9.70 -4.21
N ALA A 156 0.69 9.25 -5.22
CA ALA A 156 0.93 10.01 -6.44
C ALA A 156 -0.38 10.46 -7.10
N ILE A 157 -1.29 9.52 -7.35
CA ILE A 157 -2.50 9.78 -8.14
C ILE A 157 -3.55 10.54 -7.31
N SER A 158 -3.94 10.01 -6.15
CA SER A 158 -5.05 10.55 -5.36
C SER A 158 -4.68 11.80 -4.59
N MET A 159 -3.47 11.89 -4.03
CA MET A 159 -3.11 13.04 -3.18
C MET A 159 -2.54 14.19 -4.01
N TYR A 160 -1.70 13.90 -5.00
CA TYR A 160 -1.04 14.96 -5.76
C TYR A 160 -1.74 15.25 -7.08
N CYS A 161 -2.03 14.25 -7.90
CA CYS A 161 -2.63 14.50 -9.22
C CYS A 161 -4.10 14.95 -9.15
N SER A 162 -4.95 14.33 -8.33
CA SER A 162 -6.36 14.74 -8.21
C SER A 162 -6.50 16.13 -7.61
N SER A 163 -5.81 16.42 -6.49
CA SER A 163 -5.85 17.75 -5.84
C SER A 163 -5.30 18.86 -6.74
N PHE A 164 -4.34 18.53 -7.60
CA PHE A 164 -3.78 19.46 -8.57
C PHE A 164 -4.83 20.06 -9.51
N GLN A 165 -5.84 19.27 -9.89
CA GLN A 165 -6.89 19.70 -10.81
C GLN A 165 -7.82 20.76 -10.21
N GLU A 166 -7.95 20.79 -8.88
CA GLU A 166 -8.88 21.68 -8.17
C GLU A 166 -8.26 23.04 -7.82
N SER A 167 -6.94 23.20 -7.98
CA SER A 167 -6.27 24.45 -7.62
C SER A 167 -6.40 25.52 -8.71
N ASP A 168 -6.94 26.68 -8.32
CA ASP A 168 -7.03 27.88 -9.15
C ASP A 168 -5.87 28.87 -8.93
N SER A 169 -4.93 28.55 -8.03
CA SER A 169 -3.71 29.33 -7.80
C SER A 169 -2.46 28.56 -8.18
N SER A 170 -1.43 29.28 -8.65
CA SER A 170 -0.12 28.72 -8.97
C SER A 170 0.70 28.40 -7.72
N TYR A 171 0.30 28.94 -6.56
CA TYR A 171 0.99 28.69 -5.29
C TYR A 171 0.96 27.19 -4.95
N GLY A 172 2.14 26.61 -4.69
CA GLY A 172 2.30 25.19 -4.34
C GLY A 172 2.18 24.20 -5.51
N LEU A 173 1.75 24.61 -6.72
CA LEU A 173 1.57 23.68 -7.84
C LEU A 173 2.87 22.99 -8.27
N LEU A 174 3.96 23.74 -8.39
CA LEU A 174 5.26 23.15 -8.77
C LEU A 174 5.70 22.08 -7.76
N GLU A 175 5.52 22.36 -6.48
CA GLU A 175 5.86 21.43 -5.41
C GLU A 175 4.99 20.16 -5.50
N THR A 176 3.68 20.32 -5.71
CA THR A 176 2.76 19.19 -5.93
C THR A 176 3.14 18.34 -7.15
N MET A 177 3.59 18.96 -8.26
CA MET A 177 4.09 18.23 -9.42
C MET A 177 5.35 17.42 -9.11
N ASP A 178 6.26 17.95 -8.30
CA ASP A 178 7.50 17.26 -7.95
C ASP A 178 7.27 16.13 -6.93
N HIS A 179 6.35 16.34 -5.98
CA HIS A 179 5.86 15.27 -5.10
C HIS A 179 5.20 14.14 -5.89
N TYR A 180 4.33 14.48 -6.87
CA TYR A 180 3.76 13.50 -7.80
C TYR A 180 4.83 12.66 -8.50
N LYS A 181 5.84 13.30 -9.11
CA LYS A 181 6.93 12.59 -9.82
C LYS A 181 7.72 11.69 -8.87
N THR A 182 7.95 12.14 -7.64
CA THR A 182 8.69 11.40 -6.62
C THR A 182 7.94 10.14 -6.21
N SER A 183 6.67 10.24 -5.83
CA SER A 183 5.86 9.07 -5.45
C SER A 183 5.65 8.12 -6.63
N LYS A 184 5.43 8.62 -7.85
CA LYS A 184 5.38 7.79 -9.06
C LYS A 184 6.68 7.00 -9.25
N LYS A 185 7.84 7.66 -9.14
CA LYS A 185 9.14 7.01 -9.25
C LYS A 185 9.35 5.96 -8.15
N ASN A 186 8.90 6.23 -6.93
CA ASN A 186 8.99 5.29 -5.81
C ASN A 186 8.14 4.04 -6.08
N ALA A 187 6.89 4.20 -6.50
CA ALA A 187 6.01 3.08 -6.85
C ALA A 187 6.67 2.15 -7.88
N LEU A 188 7.16 2.72 -8.99
CA LEU A 188 7.82 1.99 -10.07
C LEU A 188 9.17 1.37 -9.67
N LYS A 189 9.83 1.92 -8.65
CA LYS A 189 11.09 1.37 -8.12
C LYS A 189 10.84 0.19 -7.19
N ILE A 190 9.75 0.21 -6.41
CA ILE A 190 9.37 -0.88 -5.50
C ILE A 190 8.92 -2.10 -6.31
N TYR A 191 8.04 -1.88 -7.28
CA TYR A 191 7.53 -2.90 -8.18
C TYR A 191 7.11 -2.26 -9.50
N ASP A 192 7.85 -2.52 -10.58
CA ASP A 192 7.64 -1.88 -11.88
C ASP A 192 6.34 -2.33 -12.55
N ALA A 193 5.98 -3.61 -12.41
CA ALA A 193 4.73 -4.18 -12.90
C ALA A 193 3.49 -3.69 -12.12
N VAL A 194 3.65 -2.83 -11.11
CA VAL A 194 2.51 -2.16 -10.45
C VAL A 194 1.65 -1.36 -11.43
N VAL A 195 2.19 -0.98 -12.60
CA VAL A 195 1.45 -0.29 -13.65
C VAL A 195 0.26 -1.06 -14.16
N ASP A 196 0.28 -2.39 -14.09
CA ASP A 196 -0.81 -3.25 -14.56
C ASP A 196 -1.92 -3.45 -13.51
N GLU A 197 -1.62 -3.14 -12.25
CA GLU A 197 -2.56 -3.25 -11.14
C GLU A 197 -3.71 -2.25 -11.28
N LYS A 198 -4.90 -2.67 -10.86
CA LYS A 198 -6.11 -1.84 -10.93
C LYS A 198 -6.20 -0.94 -9.70
N LEU A 199 -6.38 0.35 -9.95
CA LEU A 199 -6.67 1.34 -8.92
C LEU A 199 -8.02 2.00 -9.22
N SER A 200 -8.94 1.86 -8.27
CA SER A 200 -10.20 2.59 -8.31
C SER A 200 -10.12 3.85 -7.48
N LEU A 201 -10.47 4.96 -8.10
CA LEU A 201 -10.52 6.27 -7.46
C LEU A 201 -11.92 6.86 -7.60
N ASN A 202 -12.24 7.69 -6.62
CA ASN A 202 -13.46 8.47 -6.61
C ASN A 202 -13.12 9.92 -6.88
N PHE A 203 -13.86 10.56 -7.76
CA PHE A 203 -13.72 11.98 -8.03
C PHE A 203 -15.09 12.62 -8.25
N TYR A 204 -15.16 13.92 -7.95
CA TYR A 204 -16.31 14.73 -8.24
C TYR A 204 -16.27 15.17 -9.70
N THR A 205 -17.38 14.99 -10.40
CA THR A 205 -17.56 15.55 -11.74
C THR A 205 -17.98 17.02 -11.63
N ALA A 206 -17.89 17.78 -12.73
CA ALA A 206 -18.34 19.18 -12.80
C ALA A 206 -19.85 19.41 -12.48
N LYS A 207 -20.62 18.35 -12.19
CA LYS A 207 -22.02 18.39 -11.77
C LYS A 207 -22.22 17.92 -10.31
N ASP A 208 -21.15 17.91 -9.50
CA ASP A 208 -21.13 17.36 -8.14
C ASP A 208 -21.58 15.90 -8.02
N GLN A 209 -21.57 15.15 -9.11
CA GLN A 209 -21.85 13.71 -9.08
C GLN A 209 -20.56 12.95 -8.77
N PHE A 210 -20.64 12.08 -7.76
CA PHE A 210 -19.58 11.16 -7.38
C PHE A 210 -19.44 10.09 -8.46
N LYS A 211 -18.27 10.02 -9.10
CA LYS A 211 -17.96 8.98 -10.08
C LYS A 211 -16.80 8.15 -9.56
N LYS A 212 -17.03 6.84 -9.47
CA LYS A 212 -15.99 5.83 -9.27
C LYS A 212 -15.48 5.41 -10.64
N GLU A 213 -14.18 5.55 -10.87
CA GLU A 213 -13.54 5.03 -12.08
C GLU A 213 -12.41 4.09 -11.69
N GLU A 214 -12.30 2.99 -12.43
CA GLU A 214 -11.25 2.00 -12.26
C GLU A 214 -10.41 1.97 -13.53
N LYS A 215 -9.10 2.10 -13.34
CA LYS A 215 -8.10 2.02 -14.41
C LYS A 215 -6.88 1.28 -13.88
N SER A 216 -6.02 0.83 -14.79
CA SER A 216 -4.67 0.46 -14.38
C SER A 216 -3.92 1.67 -13.82
N ILE A 217 -2.97 1.43 -12.93
CA ILE A 217 -2.10 2.48 -12.39
C ILE A 217 -1.32 3.17 -13.51
N GLY A 218 -0.89 2.43 -14.54
CA GLY A 218 -0.24 2.98 -15.73
C GLY A 218 -1.12 3.98 -16.48
N GLU A 219 -2.40 3.66 -16.67
CA GLU A 219 -3.37 4.58 -17.29
C GLU A 219 -3.59 5.85 -16.44
N TRP A 220 -3.64 5.72 -15.11
CA TRP A 220 -3.72 6.87 -14.21
C TRP A 220 -2.47 7.75 -14.29
N PHE A 221 -1.28 7.15 -14.27
CA PHE A 221 -0.04 7.90 -14.45
C PHE A 221 -0.01 8.65 -15.78
N ALA A 222 -0.37 7.99 -16.88
CA ALA A 222 -0.44 8.62 -18.20
C ALA A 222 -1.43 9.78 -18.23
N LEU A 223 -2.59 9.65 -17.57
CA LEU A 223 -3.56 10.73 -17.44
C LEU A 223 -2.95 11.91 -16.69
N CYS A 224 -2.36 11.67 -15.51
CA CYS A 224 -1.74 12.68 -14.66
C CYS A 224 -0.59 13.42 -15.36
N ASP A 225 0.31 12.69 -16.02
CA ASP A 225 1.42 13.26 -16.80
C ASP A 225 0.92 14.21 -17.90
N LYS A 226 -0.25 13.93 -18.48
CA LYS A 226 -0.86 14.74 -19.52
C LYS A 226 -1.53 15.99 -18.98
N ILE A 227 -2.31 15.87 -17.89
CA ILE A 227 -3.17 16.96 -17.39
C ILE A 227 -2.40 17.99 -16.55
N MET A 228 -1.45 17.57 -15.71
CA MET A 228 -0.81 18.47 -14.75
C MET A 228 -0.02 19.60 -15.43
N PRO A 229 0.82 19.34 -16.46
CA PRO A 229 1.54 20.43 -17.15
C PRO A 229 0.60 21.40 -17.89
N VAL A 230 -0.52 20.90 -18.39
CA VAL A 230 -1.53 21.72 -19.09
C VAL A 230 -2.26 22.63 -18.11
N HIS A 231 -2.70 22.09 -16.97
CA HIS A 231 -3.39 22.86 -15.93
C HIS A 231 -2.47 23.90 -15.30
N TYR A 232 -1.21 23.56 -15.01
CA TYR A 232 -0.21 24.52 -14.52
C TYR A 232 -0.10 25.75 -15.42
N LYS A 233 0.08 25.53 -16.73
CA LYS A 233 0.19 26.62 -17.72
C LYS A 233 -1.08 27.47 -17.78
N LYS A 234 -2.26 26.85 -17.65
CA LYS A 234 -3.54 27.56 -17.63
C LYS A 234 -3.65 28.48 -16.42
N VAL A 235 -3.36 27.98 -15.22
CA VAL A 235 -3.44 28.74 -13.96
C VAL A 235 -2.47 29.91 -13.97
N VAL A 236 -1.20 29.69 -14.34
CA VAL A 236 -0.20 30.77 -14.44
C VAL A 236 -0.62 31.85 -15.46
N ALA A 237 -1.18 31.45 -16.60
CA ALA A 237 -1.67 32.41 -17.59
C ALA A 237 -2.88 33.20 -17.07
N GLN A 238 -3.76 32.57 -16.29
CA GLN A 238 -4.93 33.21 -15.70
C GLN A 238 -4.54 34.21 -14.60
N GLU A 239 -3.63 33.87 -13.71
CA GLU A 239 -3.10 34.79 -12.70
C GLU A 239 -2.44 36.02 -13.34
N LYS A 240 -1.66 35.82 -14.41
CA LYS A 240 -1.06 36.93 -15.15
C LYS A 240 -2.13 37.85 -15.75
N LYS A 241 -3.17 37.29 -16.39
CA LYS A 241 -4.30 38.08 -16.92
C LYS A 241 -5.01 38.87 -15.83
N ASN A 242 -5.27 38.25 -14.68
CA ASN A 242 -5.92 38.93 -13.56
C ASN A 242 -5.07 40.07 -13.01
N SER A 243 -3.75 39.87 -12.88
CA SER A 243 -2.82 40.91 -12.45
C SER A 243 -2.75 42.09 -13.43
N ASP A 244 -2.73 41.80 -14.74
CA ASP A 244 -2.70 42.83 -15.78
C ASP A 244 -4.03 43.61 -15.84
N SER A 245 -5.18 42.93 -15.70
CA SER A 245 -6.51 43.57 -15.62
C SER A 245 -6.62 44.50 -14.41
N GLN A 246 -6.11 44.07 -13.25
CA GLN A 246 -6.15 44.89 -12.04
C GLN A 246 -5.31 46.17 -12.16
N LYS A 247 -4.13 46.08 -12.80
CA LYS A 247 -3.31 47.27 -13.10
C LYS A 247 -4.04 48.26 -14.02
N GLU A 248 -4.77 47.76 -15.01
CA GLU A 248 -5.54 48.61 -15.93
C GLU A 248 -6.70 49.33 -15.21
N GLU A 249 -7.40 48.64 -14.30
CA GLU A 249 -8.45 49.23 -13.47
C GLU A 249 -7.90 50.29 -12.50
N ASP A 250 -6.78 49.99 -11.83
CA ASP A 250 -6.11 50.94 -10.93
C ASP A 250 -5.69 52.21 -11.69
N GLU A 251 -5.17 52.07 -12.92
CA GLU A 251 -4.79 53.21 -13.76
C GLU A 251 -6.01 54.02 -14.20
N LYS A 252 -7.13 53.36 -14.56
CA LYS A 252 -8.41 54.03 -14.89
C LYS A 252 -8.95 54.81 -13.70
N TYR A 253 -8.95 54.19 -12.52
CA TYR A 253 -9.43 54.83 -11.29
C TYR A 253 -8.57 56.05 -10.92
N LYS A 254 -7.25 55.93 -11.04
CA LYS A 254 -6.32 57.06 -10.84
C LYS A 254 -6.59 58.21 -11.81
N LYS A 255 -6.75 57.92 -13.11
CA LYS A 255 -7.09 58.95 -14.12
C LYS A 255 -8.43 59.65 -13.82
N PHE A 256 -9.42 58.91 -13.33
CA PHE A 256 -10.70 59.46 -12.92
C PHE A 256 -10.55 60.40 -11.70
N GLN A 257 -9.80 59.98 -10.67
CA GLN A 257 -9.50 60.83 -9.51
C GLN A 257 -8.75 62.11 -9.91
N ASP A 258 -7.74 62.00 -10.76
CA ASP A 258 -6.97 63.16 -11.24
C ASP A 258 -7.86 64.16 -12.01
N LYS A 259 -8.80 63.66 -12.83
CA LYS A 259 -9.78 64.50 -13.53
C LYS A 259 -10.69 65.24 -12.55
N MET A 260 -11.25 64.53 -11.58
CA MET A 260 -12.12 65.11 -10.54
C MET A 260 -11.38 66.17 -9.72
N ALA A 261 -10.11 65.92 -9.37
CA ALA A 261 -9.29 66.88 -8.63
C ALA A 261 -9.03 68.16 -9.44
N LYS A 262 -8.73 68.03 -10.75
CA LYS A 262 -8.56 69.18 -11.65
C LYS A 262 -9.84 70.01 -11.77
N GLU A 263 -10.98 69.37 -12.01
CA GLU A 263 -12.28 70.06 -12.10
C GLU A 263 -12.65 70.77 -10.79
N ALA A 264 -12.40 70.14 -9.63
CA ALA A 264 -12.61 70.75 -8.33
C ALA A 264 -11.69 71.96 -8.11
N GLN A 265 -10.43 71.87 -8.51
CA GLN A 265 -9.47 72.97 -8.42
C GLN A 265 -9.84 74.15 -9.33
N GLU A 266 -10.32 73.89 -10.55
CA GLU A 266 -10.81 74.91 -11.46
C GLU A 266 -12.06 75.62 -10.90
N LYS A 267 -13.03 74.86 -10.38
CA LYS A 267 -14.21 75.44 -9.71
C LYS A 267 -13.81 76.29 -8.51
N TYR A 268 -12.83 75.85 -7.72
CA TYR A 268 -12.29 76.62 -6.61
C TYR A 268 -11.65 77.93 -7.08
N LYS A 269 -10.78 77.89 -8.10
CA LYS A 269 -10.14 79.08 -8.67
C LYS A 269 -11.16 80.09 -9.19
N ASN A 270 -12.19 79.61 -9.89
CA ASN A 270 -13.27 80.45 -10.42
C ASN A 270 -14.10 81.09 -9.29
N ALA A 271 -14.49 80.30 -8.28
CA ALA A 271 -15.20 80.82 -7.12
C ALA A 271 -14.36 81.87 -6.37
N LEU A 272 -13.07 81.59 -6.16
CA LEU A 272 -12.14 82.50 -5.50
C LEU A 272 -11.93 83.82 -6.26
N ALA A 273 -11.87 83.76 -7.60
CA ALA A 273 -11.75 84.94 -8.46
C ALA A 273 -13.03 85.79 -8.45
N SER A 274 -14.20 85.16 -8.34
CA SER A 274 -15.50 85.85 -8.34
C SER A 274 -15.96 86.34 -6.96
N ALA A 275 -15.41 85.79 -5.88
CA ALA A 275 -15.78 86.14 -4.52
C ALA A 275 -15.08 87.42 -4.04
N THR A 276 -15.79 88.21 -3.25
CA THR A 276 -15.31 89.45 -2.62
C THR A 276 -15.50 89.40 -1.10
N GLY A 277 -14.91 90.35 -0.37
CA GLY A 277 -15.09 90.49 1.08
C GLY A 277 -14.67 89.26 1.90
N ASP A 278 -15.45 88.95 2.94
CA ASP A 278 -15.15 87.84 3.86
C ASP A 278 -15.33 86.47 3.18
N LYS A 279 -16.22 86.36 2.19
CA LYS A 279 -16.37 85.16 1.36
C LYS A 279 -15.06 84.79 0.67
N GLN A 280 -14.37 85.76 0.08
CA GLN A 280 -13.06 85.51 -0.54
C GLN A 280 -12.00 85.10 0.50
N LYS A 281 -11.99 85.78 1.66
CA LYS A 281 -11.06 85.48 2.76
C LYS A 281 -11.21 84.04 3.26
N ILE A 282 -12.46 83.59 3.44
CA ILE A 282 -12.76 82.23 3.90
C ILE A 282 -12.37 81.19 2.84
N LEU A 283 -12.63 81.44 1.55
CA LEU A 283 -12.16 80.55 0.47
C LEU A 283 -10.62 80.43 0.45
N LYS A 284 -9.89 81.53 0.65
CA LYS A 284 -8.42 81.50 0.75
C LYS A 284 -7.95 80.73 2.00
N GLU A 285 -8.60 80.95 3.13
CA GLU A 285 -8.28 80.25 4.40
C GLU A 285 -8.50 78.74 4.26
N LYS A 286 -9.61 78.33 3.65
CA LYS A 286 -9.95 76.90 3.53
C LYS A 286 -9.17 76.21 2.42
N GLY A 287 -8.89 76.89 1.30
CA GLY A 287 -8.16 76.30 0.18
C GLY A 287 -8.97 75.30 -0.67
N PHE A 288 -10.27 75.14 -0.37
CA PHE A 288 -11.22 74.31 -1.13
C PHE A 288 -12.62 74.91 -1.06
N LEU A 289 -13.55 74.40 -1.87
CA LEU A 289 -14.94 74.85 -1.91
C LEU A 289 -15.74 74.34 -0.69
N PRO A 290 -16.73 75.12 -0.20
CA PRO A 290 -17.63 74.59 0.82
C PRO A 290 -18.43 73.41 0.26
N TRP A 291 -18.76 72.47 1.13
CA TRP A 291 -19.64 71.34 0.82
C TRP A 291 -21.07 71.81 0.48
N PHE A 292 -21.52 72.91 1.10
CA PHE A 292 -22.79 73.56 0.78
C PHE A 292 -22.64 75.08 0.70
N PRO A 293 -23.28 75.76 -0.27
CA PRO A 293 -24.10 75.18 -1.34
C PRO A 293 -23.24 74.69 -2.50
N GLN A 294 -23.77 73.70 -3.24
CA GLN A 294 -23.09 73.12 -4.39
C GLN A 294 -23.16 74.00 -5.65
N SER A 295 -24.01 75.03 -5.66
CA SER A 295 -24.18 76.00 -6.75
C SER A 295 -24.39 77.41 -6.19
N ASN A 296 -24.08 78.43 -6.98
CA ASN A 296 -24.37 79.85 -6.68
C ASN A 296 -23.75 80.36 -5.37
N LEU A 297 -22.44 80.08 -5.18
CA LEU A 297 -21.67 80.46 -3.98
C LEU A 297 -21.76 81.95 -3.63
N ASN A 298 -21.78 82.82 -4.64
CA ASN A 298 -21.74 84.27 -4.45
C ASN A 298 -23.06 84.80 -3.86
N SER A 299 -24.22 84.27 -4.28
CA SER A 299 -25.52 84.66 -3.74
C SER A 299 -25.90 83.91 -2.46
N ALA A 300 -25.15 82.87 -2.11
CA ALA A 300 -25.44 82.07 -0.92
C ALA A 300 -25.24 82.87 0.38
N THR A 301 -26.19 82.71 1.29
CA THR A 301 -26.16 83.33 2.63
C THR A 301 -25.55 82.41 3.69
N VAL A 302 -25.36 81.13 3.39
CA VAL A 302 -24.79 80.14 4.30
C VAL A 302 -23.80 79.28 3.54
N TRP A 303 -22.58 79.14 4.05
CA TRP A 303 -21.61 78.16 3.58
C TRP A 303 -21.31 77.14 4.67
N MET A 304 -21.13 75.88 4.28
CA MET A 304 -20.79 74.80 5.19
C MET A 304 -19.56 74.05 4.68
N TYR A 305 -18.57 73.86 5.54
CA TYR A 305 -17.40 73.05 5.27
C TYR A 305 -17.45 71.78 6.11
N GLU A 306 -17.33 70.64 5.45
CA GLU A 306 -17.13 69.36 6.10
C GLU A 306 -15.64 69.10 6.24
N ILE A 307 -15.15 69.02 7.48
CA ILE A 307 -13.75 68.78 7.79
C ILE A 307 -13.63 67.33 8.29
N VAL A 308 -13.07 66.49 7.43
CA VAL A 308 -12.77 65.09 7.72
C VAL A 308 -11.29 64.97 8.07
N ILE A 309 -10.99 64.62 9.31
CA ILE A 309 -9.63 64.31 9.77
C ILE A 309 -9.60 62.83 10.10
N SER A 310 -8.67 62.08 9.51
CA SER A 310 -8.49 60.65 9.79
C SER A 310 -8.42 60.42 11.31
N ASN A 311 -9.29 59.55 11.82
CA ASN A 311 -9.41 59.18 13.24
C ASN A 311 -10.04 60.24 14.17
N LYS A 312 -10.77 61.24 13.66
CA LYS A 312 -11.61 62.14 14.47
C LYS A 312 -13.03 62.21 13.93
N ALA A 313 -13.98 62.56 14.80
CA ALA A 313 -15.35 62.85 14.37
C ALA A 313 -15.35 64.01 13.37
N THR A 314 -16.07 63.83 12.26
CA THR A 314 -16.29 64.88 11.25
C THR A 314 -16.78 66.15 11.93
N THR A 315 -16.15 67.27 11.58
CA THR A 315 -16.50 68.59 12.12
C THR A 315 -17.07 69.46 11.01
N CYS A 316 -18.16 70.17 11.30
CA CYS A 316 -18.83 71.04 10.34
C CYS A 316 -18.64 72.48 10.73
N GLU A 317 -18.03 73.27 9.85
CA GLU A 317 -17.91 74.71 10.03
C GLU A 317 -18.95 75.44 9.17
N ILE A 318 -19.85 76.18 9.82
CA ILE A 318 -20.97 76.87 9.19
C ILE A 318 -20.72 78.37 9.27
N TYR A 319 -20.71 79.03 8.12
CA TYR A 319 -20.52 80.46 7.95
C TYR A 319 -21.81 81.09 7.43
N LYS A 320 -22.32 82.13 8.09
CA LYS A 320 -23.47 82.90 7.63
C LYS A 320 -23.04 84.29 7.17
N PHE A 321 -23.66 84.76 6.09
CA PHE A 321 -23.31 86.01 5.41
C PHE A 321 -24.52 86.92 5.23
N LYS A 322 -24.26 88.23 5.25
CA LYS A 322 -25.17 89.27 4.73
C LYS A 322 -24.42 90.00 3.61
N GLY A 323 -24.78 89.71 2.36
CA GLY A 323 -23.93 90.07 1.21
C GLY A 323 -22.61 89.29 1.26
N ASP A 324 -21.48 90.01 1.30
CA ASP A 324 -20.13 89.42 1.36
C ASP A 324 -19.50 89.47 2.75
N GLN A 325 -20.19 90.02 3.75
CA GLN A 325 -19.71 90.13 5.12
C GLN A 325 -20.18 88.94 5.96
N GLN A 326 -19.26 88.34 6.72
CA GLN A 326 -19.56 87.26 7.64
C GLN A 326 -20.28 87.83 8.88
N ILE A 327 -21.48 87.33 9.16
CA ILE A 327 -22.27 87.72 10.33
C ILE A 327 -22.21 86.70 11.47
N ASN A 328 -21.90 85.43 11.16
CA ASN A 328 -21.80 84.37 12.17
C ASN A 328 -20.93 83.21 11.69
N LYS A 329 -20.20 82.57 12.61
CA LYS A 329 -19.48 81.30 12.42
C LYS A 329 -19.84 80.34 13.56
N ARG A 330 -20.24 79.12 13.21
CA ARG A 330 -20.50 78.02 14.16
C ARG A 330 -19.68 76.79 13.79
N VAL A 331 -19.26 76.02 14.79
CA VAL A 331 -18.59 74.73 14.61
C VAL A 331 -19.40 73.65 15.32
N GLU A 332 -19.75 72.59 14.61
CA GLU A 332 -20.54 71.47 15.13
C GLU A 332 -19.76 70.16 15.04
N LYS A 333 -19.82 69.36 16.11
CA LYS A 333 -19.20 68.04 16.21
C LYS A 333 -20.25 66.96 15.92
N SER A 334 -20.62 66.78 14.66
CA SER A 334 -21.50 65.72 14.16
C SER A 334 -21.63 65.80 12.65
N ASN A 335 -22.33 64.84 12.01
CA ASN A 335 -22.65 64.87 10.57
C ASN A 335 -23.21 66.24 10.17
N CYS A 336 -22.72 66.80 9.06
CA CYS A 336 -23.15 68.09 8.53
C CYS A 336 -24.59 67.98 8.01
N LYS A 337 -25.58 68.03 8.91
CA LYS A 337 -26.99 68.00 8.55
C LYS A 337 -27.33 69.30 7.85
N ASN A 338 -27.88 69.19 6.64
CA ASN A 338 -28.32 70.34 5.88
C ASN A 338 -29.69 70.83 6.40
N GLU A 339 -29.68 71.49 7.56
CA GLU A 339 -30.88 72.09 8.15
C GLU A 339 -31.37 73.33 7.37
N PHE A 340 -30.62 73.75 6.33
CA PHE A 340 -30.88 74.94 5.52
C PHE A 340 -31.41 74.62 4.11
N ALA A 341 -31.66 73.36 3.77
CA ALA A 341 -32.19 72.92 2.46
C ALA A 341 -33.73 72.84 2.40
N LYS A 342 -34.43 73.75 3.09
CA LYS A 342 -35.90 73.90 2.95
C LYS A 342 -36.26 75.01 2.00
#